data_AF-A0AB32WZ29-F1
#
_entry.id   AF-A0AB32WZ29-F1
#
_cell.length_a   1.000
_cell.length_b   1.000
_cell.length_c   1.000
_cell.angle_alpha   90.00
_cell.angle_beta   90.00
_cell.angle_gamma   90.00
#
_symmetry.space_group_name_H-M   'P 1'
#
loop_
_entity.id
_entity.type
_entity.pdbx_description
1 polymer ?
#
loop_
_entity_poly.entity_id
_entity_poly.type
_entity_poly.pdbx_seq_one_letter_code
_entity_poly.pdbx_strand_id
1 'polypeptide(L)'
;MDERLRRAAQSGNIDALYDLIQDDADVLRRIDEMQFVDTPLHIAAAAGHTEFAMELMNLKPSFARKLNQCGFSPLHLALQNKQEKMEDYLDHMRIQNGQDNSA
;
A
#
# COMPACT_ATOMS: atom_id res chain seq x y z
N MET A 1 -8.30 -6.53 11.27
CA MET A 1 -8.08 -5.13 10.84
C MET A 1 -9.40 -4.56 10.38
N ASP A 2 -9.74 -3.34 10.82
CA ASP A 2 -10.98 -2.65 10.45
C ASP A 2 -11.14 -2.52 8.93
N GLU A 3 -12.31 -2.91 8.43
CA GLU A 3 -12.62 -2.91 7.00
C GLU A 3 -12.55 -1.49 6.40
N ARG A 4 -12.97 -0.48 7.17
CA ARG A 4 -12.90 0.93 6.75
C ARG A 4 -11.46 1.40 6.58
N LEU A 5 -10.57 1.02 7.51
CA LEU A 5 -9.15 1.36 7.43
C LEU A 5 -8.45 0.65 6.28
N ARG A 6 -8.81 -0.63 6.05
CA ARG A 6 -8.34 -1.40 4.89
C ARG A 6 -8.71 -0.68 3.59
N ARG A 7 -9.97 -0.27 3.43
CA ARG A 7 -10.45 0.47 2.26
C ARG A 7 -9.78 1.83 2.10
N ALA A 8 -9.58 2.57 3.19
CA ALA A 8 -8.85 3.84 3.15
C ALA A 8 -7.41 3.63 2.63
N ALA A 9 -6.71 2.60 3.12
CA ALA A 9 -5.37 2.26 2.65
C ALA A 9 -5.34 1.78 1.18
N GLN A 10 -6.35 1.02 0.75
CA GLN A 10 -6.46 0.54 -0.64
C GLN A 10 -6.75 1.66 -1.64
N SER A 11 -7.47 2.70 -1.22
CA SER A 11 -7.81 3.85 -2.06
C SER A 11 -6.85 5.03 -1.89
N GLY A 12 -5.96 4.97 -0.90
CA GLY A 12 -5.09 6.08 -0.53
C GLY A 12 -5.84 7.27 0.09
N ASN A 13 -7.05 7.03 0.64
CA ASN A 13 -7.88 8.10 1.18
C ASN A 13 -7.41 8.53 2.58
N ILE A 14 -6.69 9.65 2.62
CA ILE A 14 -6.12 10.22 3.84
C ILE A 14 -7.21 10.83 4.74
N ASP A 15 -8.25 11.44 4.17
CA ASP A 15 -9.36 12.00 4.96
C ASP A 15 -10.07 10.89 5.76
N ALA A 16 -10.35 9.76 5.12
CA ALA A 16 -10.94 8.59 5.77
C ALA A 16 -10.02 8.01 6.86
N LEU A 17 -8.69 8.10 6.71
CA LEU A 17 -7.75 7.70 7.76
C LEU A 17 -7.90 8.61 8.99
N TYR A 18 -7.96 9.93 8.80
CA TYR A 18 -8.13 10.86 9.91
C TYR A 18 -9.51 10.75 10.56
N ASP A 19 -10.58 10.58 9.78
CA ASP A 19 -11.92 10.35 10.31
C ASP A 19 -11.96 9.10 11.21
N LEU A 20 -11.28 8.03 10.80
CA LEU A 20 -11.18 6.82 11.63
C LEU A 20 -10.36 7.04 12.91
N ILE A 21 -9.29 7.83 12.84
CA ILE A 21 -8.47 8.13 14.02
C ILE A 21 -9.23 9.06 14.98
N GLN A 22 -10.06 9.95 14.46
CA GLN A 22 -10.94 10.79 15.26
C GLN A 22 -12.04 9.99 15.95
N ASP A 23 -12.63 9.02 15.25
CA ASP A 23 -13.62 8.09 15.82
C ASP A 23 -12.96 7.13 16.84
N ASP A 24 -11.73 6.68 16.54
CA ASP A 24 -11.00 5.72 17.34
C ASP A 24 -9.47 5.94 17.29
N ALA A 25 -8.96 6.70 18.25
CA ALA A 25 -7.54 7.05 18.33
C ALA A 25 -6.61 5.84 18.57
N ASP A 26 -7.13 4.73 19.09
CA ASP A 26 -6.37 3.52 19.39
C ASP A 26 -6.38 2.51 18.23
N VAL A 27 -7.07 2.80 17.13
CA VAL A 27 -7.16 1.91 15.96
C VAL A 27 -5.79 1.47 15.44
N LEU A 28 -4.82 2.40 15.38
CA LEU A 28 -3.46 2.10 14.92
C LEU A 28 -2.67 1.30 15.95
N ARG A 29 -2.87 1.55 17.26
CA ARG A 29 -2.22 0.77 18.33
C ARG A 29 -2.67 -0.68 18.32
N ARG A 30 -3.98 -0.94 18.19
CA ARG A 30 -4.49 -2.32 18.14
C ARG A 30 -3.88 -3.13 17.00
N ILE A 31 -3.67 -2.51 15.84
CA ILE A 31 -3.01 -3.14 14.69
C ILE A 31 -1.50 -3.32 14.94
N ASP A 32 -0.87 -2.38 15.65
CA ASP A 32 0.53 -2.49 16.07
C ASP A 32 0.77 -3.59 17.11
N GLU A 33 -0.22 -3.92 17.92
CA GLU A 33 -0.14 -5.00 18.90
C GLU A 33 -0.37 -6.38 18.27
N MET A 34 -1.00 -6.46 17.10
CA MET A 34 -1.19 -7.72 16.37
C MET A 34 0.13 -8.25 15.77
N GLN A 35 0.56 -9.44 16.17
CA GLN A 35 1.88 -9.98 15.78
C GLN A 35 2.01 -10.31 14.28
N PHE A 36 0.94 -10.81 13.64
CA PHE A 36 0.95 -11.23 12.23
C PHE A 36 -0.29 -10.69 11.49
N VAL A 37 -0.23 -9.44 11.04
CA VAL A 37 -1.31 -8.80 10.28
C VAL A 37 -0.73 -7.94 9.16
N ASP A 38 -1.37 -7.94 8.00
CA ASP A 38 -1.13 -6.90 7.00
C ASP A 38 -1.58 -5.56 7.59
N THR A 39 -0.60 -4.69 7.84
CA THR A 39 -0.86 -3.34 8.32
C THR A 39 -1.42 -2.49 7.18
N PRO A 40 -2.11 -1.38 7.46
CA PRO A 40 -2.54 -0.45 6.42
C PRO A 40 -1.36 0.05 5.57
N LEU A 41 -0.15 0.05 6.13
CA LEU A 41 1.06 0.43 5.39
C LEU A 41 1.43 -0.59 4.31
N HIS A 42 1.26 -1.89 4.57
CA HIS A 42 1.48 -2.94 3.56
C HIS A 42 0.54 -2.77 2.37
N ILE A 43 -0.74 -2.50 2.67
CA ILE A 43 -1.78 -2.31 1.66
C ILE A 43 -1.52 -1.05 0.84
N ALA A 44 -1.25 0.08 1.49
CA ALA A 44 -0.97 1.34 0.80
C ALA A 44 0.30 1.25 -0.05
N ALA A 45 1.33 0.59 0.46
CA ALA A 45 2.56 0.30 -0.29
C ALA A 45 2.30 -0.60 -1.50
N ALA A 46 1.56 -1.69 -1.30
CA ALA A 46 1.15 -2.63 -2.35
C ALA A 46 0.20 -2.00 -3.38
N ALA A 47 -0.49 -0.90 -3.06
CA ALA A 47 -1.30 -0.13 -4.01
C ALA A 47 -0.51 1.01 -4.70
N GLY A 48 0.63 1.41 -4.11
CA GLY A 48 1.45 2.53 -4.58
C GLY A 48 1.00 3.90 -4.07
N HIS A 49 0.17 3.94 -3.03
CA HIS A 49 -0.30 5.17 -2.39
C HIS A 49 0.76 5.75 -1.46
N THR A 50 1.74 6.41 -2.07
CA THR A 50 2.92 6.95 -1.36
C THR A 50 2.55 8.01 -0.33
N GLU A 51 1.63 8.91 -0.65
CA GLU A 51 1.18 9.98 0.27
C GLU A 51 0.50 9.39 1.51
N PHE A 52 -0.44 8.46 1.32
CA PHE A 52 -1.09 7.75 2.41
C PHE A 52 -0.07 6.99 3.27
N ALA A 53 0.90 6.33 2.64
CA ALA A 53 1.96 5.61 3.35
C ALA A 53 2.84 6.55 4.18
N MET A 54 3.16 7.74 3.67
CA MET A 54 3.92 8.76 4.41
C MET A 54 3.16 9.26 5.63
N GLU A 55 1.87 9.60 5.48
CA GLU A 55 1.05 10.03 6.61
C GLU A 55 0.93 8.96 7.68
N LEU A 56 0.72 7.70 7.26
CA LEU A 56 0.65 6.59 8.19
C LEU A 56 1.98 6.34 8.92
N MET A 57 3.13 6.56 8.26
CA MET A 57 4.45 6.50 8.89
C MET A 57 4.70 7.66 9.85
N ASN A 58 4.20 8.86 9.55
CA ASN A 58 4.24 10.01 10.45
C ASN A 58 3.44 9.74 11.72
N LEU A 59 2.26 9.12 11.59
CA LEU A 59 1.39 8.75 12.71
C LEU A 59 1.95 7.56 13.50
N LYS A 60 2.45 6.53 12.81
CA LYS A 60 2.94 5.30 13.44
C LYS A 60 4.13 4.69 12.69
N PRO A 61 5.37 5.12 13.00
CA PRO A 61 6.57 4.65 12.30
C PRO A 61 6.90 3.18 12.56
N SER A 62 6.34 2.56 13.61
CA SER A 62 6.54 1.13 13.89
C SER A 62 6.02 0.23 12.77
N PHE A 63 5.01 0.68 12.02
CA PHE A 63 4.47 -0.06 10.88
C PHE A 63 5.48 -0.27 9.76
N ALA A 64 6.45 0.64 9.60
CA ALA A 64 7.48 0.52 8.56
C ALA A 64 8.43 -0.67 8.81
N ARG A 65 8.56 -1.10 10.07
CA ARG A 65 9.45 -2.21 10.47
C ARG A 65 8.71 -3.53 10.64
N LYS A 66 7.38 -3.53 10.61
CA LYS A 66 6.58 -4.76 10.68
C LYS A 66 6.69 -5.55 9.39
N LEU A 67 6.70 -6.86 9.55
CA LEU A 67 6.58 -7.81 8.45
C LEU A 67 5.15 -8.36 8.42
N ASN A 68 4.61 -8.57 7.23
CA ASN A 68 3.33 -9.25 7.08
C ASN A 68 3.46 -10.77 7.26
N GLN A 69 2.35 -11.48 7.07
CA GLN A 69 2.29 -12.95 7.20
C GLN A 69 3.23 -13.68 6.23
N CYS A 70 3.58 -13.05 5.11
CA CYS A 70 4.51 -13.57 4.12
C CYS A 70 5.97 -13.19 4.42
N GLY A 71 6.25 -12.49 5.52
CA GLY A 71 7.60 -12.03 5.88
C GLY A 71 8.09 -10.82 5.09
N PHE A 72 7.22 -10.15 4.34
CA PHE A 72 7.57 -8.95 3.58
C PHE A 72 7.34 -7.69 4.41
N SER A 73 8.22 -6.71 4.25
CA SER A 73 7.97 -5.36 4.76
C SER A 73 7.14 -4.55 3.77
N PRO A 74 6.52 -3.44 4.19
CA PRO A 74 5.77 -2.57 3.28
C PRO A 74 6.63 -2.08 2.10
N LEU A 75 7.92 -1.82 2.35
CA LEU A 75 8.85 -1.40 1.30
C LEU A 75 9.05 -2.48 0.22
N HIS A 76 9.11 -3.76 0.61
CA HIS A 76 9.20 -4.85 -0.37
C HIS A 76 7.97 -4.87 -1.29
N LEU A 77 6.77 -4.69 -0.72
CA LEU A 77 5.54 -4.65 -1.51
C LEU A 77 5.46 -3.43 -2.44
N ALA A 78 5.94 -2.26 -1.99
CA ALA A 78 5.99 -1.07 -2.86
C ALA A 78 6.93 -1.27 -4.06
N LEU A 79 8.08 -1.91 -3.85
CA LEU A 79 9.03 -2.21 -4.93
C LEU A 79 8.44 -3.24 -5.91
N GLN A 80 7.76 -4.26 -5.39
CA GLN A 80 7.13 -5.27 -6.23
C GLN A 80 6.02 -4.69 -7.10
N ASN A 81 5.15 -3.83 -6.57
CA ASN A 81 4.15 -3.12 -7.37
C ASN A 81 4.81 -2.23 -8.44
N LYS A 82 5.86 -1.47 -8.09
CA LYS A 82 6.57 -0.65 -9.09
C LYS A 82 7.15 -1.48 -10.23
N GLN A 83 7.65 -2.67 -9.94
CA GLN A 83 8.17 -3.59 -10.96
C GLN A 83 7.04 -4.14 -11.83
N GLU A 84 5.95 -4.61 -11.23
CA GLU A 84 4.76 -5.09 -11.95
C GLU A 84 4.22 -4.02 -12.92
N LYS A 85 4.03 -2.79 -12.44
CA LYS A 85 3.60 -1.67 -13.29
C LYS A 85 4.58 -1.40 -14.43
N MET A 86 5.88 -1.51 -14.19
CA MET A 86 6.88 -1.32 -15.24
C MET A 86 6.79 -2.43 -16.29
N GLU A 87 6.61 -3.68 -15.88
CA GLU A 87 6.46 -4.83 -16.79
C GLU A 87 5.21 -4.69 -17.66
N ASP A 88 4.06 -4.30 -17.09
CA ASP A 88 2.83 -3.99 -17.82
C ASP A 88 3.03 -2.87 -18.86
N TYR A 89 3.73 -1.79 -18.48
CA TYR A 89 4.05 -0.70 -19.40
C TYR A 89 4.92 -1.18 -20.57
N LEU A 90 5.92 -2.01 -20.30
CA LEU A 90 6.80 -2.56 -21.32
C LEU A 90 6.06 -3.51 -22.25
N ASP A 91 5.14 -4.34 -21.74
CA ASP A 91 4.32 -5.23 -22.56
C ASP A 91 3.38 -4.42 -23.47
N HIS A 92 2.71 -3.39 -22.94
CA HIS A 92 1.90 -2.47 -23.73
C HIS A 92 2.69 -1.77 -24.85
N MET A 93 3.92 -1.30 -24.58
CA MET A 93 4.77 -0.69 -25.62
C MET A 93 5.28 -1.69 -26.67
N ARG A 94 5.50 -2.96 -26.29
CA ARG A 94 5.91 -4.02 -27.23
C ARG A 94 4.78 -4.38 -28.19
N ILE A 95 3.54 -4.41 -27.71
CA ILE A 95 2.36 -4.68 -28.54
C ILE A 95 2.12 -3.55 -29.56
N GLN A 96 2.28 -2.29 -29.15
CA GLN A 96 2.10 -1.14 -30.07
C GLN A 96 3.14 -1.10 -31.19
N ASN A 97 4.43 -1.32 -30.88
CA ASN A 97 5.50 -1.32 -31.89
C ASN A 97 5.49 -2.55 -32.82
N GLY A 98 4.71 -3.59 -32.52
CA GLY A 98 4.55 -4.78 -33.36
C GLY A 98 3.50 -4.64 -34.48
N GLN A 99 2.63 -3.63 -34.41
CA GLN A 99 1.54 -3.42 -35.39
C GLN A 99 1.87 -2.37 -36.47
N ASP A 100 2.94 -1.58 -36.30
CA ASP A 100 3.30 -0.49 -37.21
C ASP A 100 4.28 -0.88 -38.32
N ASN A 101 4.67 -2.16 -38.44
CA ASN A 101 5.67 -2.62 -39.41
C ASN A 101 5.09 -3.52 -40.53
N SER A 102 3.78 -3.45 -40.77
CA SER A 102 3.11 -4.07 -41.91
C SER A 102 2.44 -3.02 -42.78
N ALA A 103 3.24 -2.22 -43.49
CA ALA A 103 2.82 -1.45 -44.66
C ALA A 103 3.96 -1.35 -45.66
#